data_AF-A0AA95MHZ9-F1
#
_entry.id   AF-A0AA95MHZ9-F1
#
_cell.length_a   1.000
_cell.length_b   1.000
_cell.length_c   1.000
_cell.angle_alpha   90.00
_cell.angle_beta   90.00
_cell.angle_gamma   90.00
#
_symmetry.space_group_name_H-M   'P 1'
#
loop_
_entity.id
_entity.type
_entity.pdbx_description
1 polymer ?
#
loop_
_entity_poly.entity_id
_entity_poly.type
_entity_poly.pdbx_seq_one_letter_code
_entity_poly.pdbx_strand_id
1 'polypeptide(L)'
;MRNKLFVDKTIEIDAPASKVWDVITISEYNKQWALEFSSGGPQFHLESTWELGSPVFWKGQDDTVIVEGNVTAVQQYKLLRFTVFDVRSPERPPVTEEDGITFKLSEENGKMKLHILQGDFSAMTDGEKYRDASADIWDKVLPKVKEMAEQL
;
A
#
# COMPACT_ATOMS: atom_id res chain seq x y z
N MET A 1 21.85 -14.81 8.36
CA MET A 1 20.54 -14.14 8.39
C MET A 1 20.61 -13.02 7.36
N ARG A 2 19.69 -12.94 6.38
CA ARG A 2 19.62 -11.72 5.55
C ARG A 2 19.05 -10.60 6.39
N ASN A 3 19.58 -9.39 6.23
CA ASN A 3 18.96 -8.21 6.80
C ASN A 3 17.69 -7.92 6.01
N LYS A 4 16.58 -7.80 6.73
CA LYS A 4 15.29 -7.42 6.17
C LYS A 4 15.38 -6.06 5.48
N LEU A 5 14.78 -5.95 4.31
CA LEU A 5 14.83 -4.74 3.49
C LEU A 5 13.41 -4.24 3.22
N PHE A 6 13.01 -3.23 3.99
CA PHE A 6 11.68 -2.65 3.92
C PHE A 6 11.74 -1.16 3.59
N VAL A 7 10.69 -0.68 2.93
CA VAL A 7 10.25 0.71 3.07
C VAL A 7 9.52 0.80 4.41
N ASP A 8 9.94 1.74 5.25
CA ASP A 8 9.31 2.05 6.53
C ASP A 8 9.12 3.57 6.60
N LYS A 9 7.86 4.02 6.51
CA LYS A 9 7.52 5.44 6.48
C LYS A 9 6.29 5.71 7.33
N THR A 10 6.24 6.90 7.90
CA THR A 10 5.13 7.32 8.77
C THR A 10 4.74 8.76 8.50
N ILE A 11 3.44 9.06 8.64
CA ILE A 11 2.91 10.43 8.63
C ILE A 11 1.85 10.60 9.72
N GLU A 12 1.80 11.79 10.32
CA GLU A 12 0.69 12.21 11.19
C GLU A 12 -0.42 12.86 10.37
N ILE A 13 -1.66 12.51 10.69
CA ILE A 13 -2.88 12.96 10.02
C ILE A 13 -3.86 13.49 11.08
N ASP A 14 -4.35 14.70 10.88
CA ASP A 14 -5.35 15.36 11.73
C ASP A 14 -6.77 14.96 11.32
N ALA A 15 -7.03 13.65 11.39
CA ALA A 15 -8.32 13.06 11.05
C ALA A 15 -8.55 11.80 11.89
N PRO A 16 -9.81 11.43 12.19
CA PRO A 16 -10.12 10.17 12.84
C PRO A 16 -9.74 8.97 11.97
N ALA A 17 -9.49 7.83 12.60
CA ALA A 17 -9.11 6.57 11.94
C ALA A 17 -10.09 6.16 10.82
N SER A 18 -11.38 6.46 10.97
CA SER A 18 -12.40 6.15 9.95
C SER A 18 -12.14 6.87 8.63
N LYS A 19 -11.82 8.18 8.65
CA LYS A 19 -11.53 8.94 7.43
C LYS A 19 -10.26 8.46 6.74
N VAL A 20 -9.22 8.18 7.52
CA VAL A 20 -7.97 7.63 6.97
C VAL A 20 -8.21 6.25 6.36
N TRP A 21 -9.01 5.41 7.02
CA TRP A 21 -9.38 4.09 6.51
C TRP A 21 -10.22 4.16 5.23
N ASP A 22 -11.16 5.10 5.16
CA ASP A 22 -11.98 5.34 3.96
C ASP A 22 -11.08 5.73 2.77
N VAL A 23 -10.11 6.63 2.98
CA VAL A 23 -9.14 7.00 1.92
C VAL A 23 -8.34 5.80 1.42
N ILE A 24 -7.97 4.88 2.30
CA ILE A 24 -7.19 3.68 1.94
C ILE A 24 -8.06 2.65 1.20
N THR A 25 -9.32 2.48 1.60
CA THR A 25 -10.13 1.31 1.19
C THR A 25 -11.27 1.61 0.21
N ILE A 26 -11.86 2.80 0.23
CA ILE A 26 -12.97 3.14 -0.68
C ILE A 26 -12.41 3.47 -2.06
N SER A 27 -12.94 2.81 -3.09
CA SER A 27 -12.48 2.94 -4.48
C SER A 27 -12.48 4.39 -5.00
N GLU A 28 -13.44 5.21 -4.58
CA GLU A 28 -13.52 6.63 -4.92
C GLU A 28 -12.30 7.43 -4.47
N TYR A 29 -11.72 7.07 -3.32
CA TYR A 29 -10.56 7.75 -2.74
C TYR A 29 -9.26 7.05 -3.12
N ASN A 30 -9.23 5.72 -3.07
CA ASN A 30 -7.98 5.00 -3.29
C ASN A 30 -7.41 5.15 -4.69
N LYS A 31 -8.28 5.33 -5.69
CA LYS A 31 -7.88 5.63 -7.07
C LYS A 31 -7.11 6.93 -7.20
N GLN A 32 -7.20 7.86 -6.25
CA GLN A 32 -6.53 9.16 -6.35
C GLN A 32 -5.07 9.08 -5.89
N TRP A 33 -4.81 8.43 -4.76
CA TRP A 33 -3.42 8.26 -4.28
C TRP A 33 -2.70 7.13 -5.03
N ALA A 34 -3.41 6.13 -5.54
CA ALA A 34 -2.81 5.05 -6.32
C ALA A 34 -2.16 5.56 -7.62
N LEU A 35 -2.61 6.70 -8.16
CA LEU A 35 -2.03 7.31 -9.36
C LEU A 35 -0.53 7.58 -9.21
N GLU A 36 -0.04 7.85 -8.00
CA GLU A 36 1.39 8.11 -7.78
C GLU A 36 2.27 6.90 -8.11
N PHE A 37 1.76 5.68 -7.91
CA PHE A 37 2.49 4.47 -8.28
C PHE A 37 2.58 4.29 -9.80
N SER A 38 1.76 4.99 -10.58
CA SER A 38 1.84 4.92 -12.05
C SER A 38 3.07 5.63 -12.60
N SER A 39 3.74 6.48 -11.80
CA SER A 39 4.92 7.25 -12.22
C SER A 39 4.70 8.02 -13.54
N GLY A 40 3.46 8.47 -13.80
CA GLY A 40 3.05 9.12 -15.05
C GLY A 40 2.71 8.16 -16.21
N GLY A 41 2.68 6.86 -15.96
CA GLY A 41 2.22 5.80 -16.86
C GLY A 41 0.70 5.63 -16.87
N PRO A 42 0.17 4.49 -17.36
CA PRO A 42 -1.26 4.24 -17.40
C PRO A 42 -1.85 4.25 -15.98
N GLN A 43 -2.96 4.96 -15.83
CA GLN A 43 -3.67 5.04 -14.55
C GLN A 43 -4.16 3.64 -14.17
N PHE A 44 -4.03 3.32 -12.89
CA PHE A 44 -4.62 2.11 -12.34
C PHE A 44 -5.46 2.41 -11.13
N HIS A 45 -6.39 1.50 -10.88
CA HIS A 45 -7.27 1.52 -9.73
C HIS A 45 -7.15 0.21 -8.96
N LEU A 46 -7.39 0.27 -7.66
CA LEU A 46 -7.43 -0.91 -6.81
C LEU A 46 -8.85 -1.46 -6.78
N GLU A 47 -8.96 -2.77 -6.94
CA GLU A 47 -10.20 -3.52 -6.80
C GLU A 47 -10.00 -4.62 -5.74
N SER A 48 -10.76 -4.50 -4.64
CA SER A 48 -10.78 -5.49 -3.55
C SER A 48 -12.02 -5.27 -2.68
N THR A 49 -12.48 -6.34 -2.02
CA THR A 49 -13.47 -6.24 -0.93
C THR A 49 -12.81 -5.92 0.41
N TRP A 50 -11.48 -6.00 0.50
CA TRP A 50 -10.69 -5.81 1.72
C TRP A 50 -10.97 -6.81 2.84
N GLU A 51 -11.63 -7.93 2.53
CA GLU A 51 -11.84 -9.04 3.46
C GLU A 51 -10.60 -9.92 3.52
N LEU A 52 -10.35 -10.59 4.66
CA LEU A 52 -9.22 -11.49 4.80
C LEU A 52 -9.25 -12.58 3.71
N GLY A 53 -8.15 -12.73 2.97
CA GLY A 53 -8.02 -13.67 1.86
C GLY A 53 -8.57 -13.17 0.53
N SER A 54 -9.34 -12.07 0.51
CA SER A 54 -9.88 -11.51 -0.74
C SER A 54 -8.76 -11.05 -1.68
N PRO A 55 -8.97 -11.12 -3.00
CA PRO A 55 -7.99 -10.63 -3.95
C PRO A 55 -7.85 -9.11 -3.88
N VAL A 56 -6.66 -8.63 -4.20
CA VAL A 56 -6.35 -7.22 -4.43
C VAL A 56 -5.78 -7.11 -5.85
N PHE A 57 -6.51 -6.48 -6.75
CA PHE A 57 -6.07 -6.25 -8.11
C PHE A 57 -5.76 -4.78 -8.35
N TRP A 58 -4.66 -4.52 -9.03
CA TRP A 58 -4.36 -3.21 -9.58
C TRP A 58 -4.54 -3.32 -11.08
N LYS A 59 -5.63 -2.73 -11.57
CA LYS A 59 -6.04 -2.84 -12.97
C LYS A 59 -5.78 -1.55 -13.72
N GLY A 60 -5.31 -1.68 -14.96
CA GLY A 60 -5.25 -0.57 -15.90
C GLY A 60 -6.63 -0.06 -16.29
N GLN A 61 -6.69 0.99 -17.11
CA GLN A 61 -7.96 1.54 -17.62
C GLN A 61 -8.70 0.59 -18.58
N ASP A 62 -8.00 -0.40 -19.14
CA ASP A 62 -8.52 -1.44 -20.01
C ASP A 62 -8.91 -2.72 -19.25
N ASP A 63 -9.02 -2.64 -17.91
CA ASP A 63 -9.26 -3.75 -16.97
C ASP A 63 -8.16 -4.83 -16.94
N THR A 64 -7.02 -4.60 -17.60
CA THR A 64 -5.88 -5.52 -17.53
C THR A 64 -5.28 -5.51 -16.13
N VAL A 65 -5.16 -6.69 -15.50
CA VAL A 65 -4.48 -6.84 -14.19
C VAL A 65 -2.98 -6.65 -14.37
N ILE A 66 -2.39 -5.68 -13.67
CA ILE A 66 -0.95 -5.38 -13.70
C ILE A 66 -0.28 -5.90 -12.44
N VAL A 67 -0.96 -5.78 -11.30
CA VAL A 67 -0.53 -6.31 -10.02
C VAL A 67 -1.65 -7.14 -9.42
N GLU A 68 -1.31 -8.31 -8.89
CA GLU A 68 -2.22 -9.17 -8.14
C GLU A 68 -1.69 -9.41 -6.73
N GLY A 69 -2.61 -9.70 -5.81
CA GLY A 69 -2.31 -10.06 -4.44
C GLY A 69 -3.55 -10.50 -3.69
N ASN A 70 -3.38 -10.73 -2.40
CA ASN A 70 -4.47 -11.08 -1.48
C ASN A 70 -4.29 -10.34 -0.16
N VAL A 71 -5.41 -10.02 0.49
CA VAL A 71 -5.40 -9.49 1.86
C VAL A 71 -4.90 -10.57 2.81
N THR A 72 -3.80 -10.31 3.51
CA THR A 72 -3.17 -11.24 4.45
C THR A 72 -3.39 -10.86 5.91
N ALA A 73 -3.78 -9.61 6.19
CA ALA A 73 -4.24 -9.19 7.50
C ALA A 73 -5.22 -8.02 7.37
N VAL A 74 -6.32 -8.05 8.13
CA VAL A 74 -7.25 -6.92 8.22
C VAL A 74 -7.82 -6.80 9.63
N GLN A 75 -7.73 -5.61 10.17
CA GLN A 75 -8.41 -5.16 11.36
C GLN A 75 -8.89 -3.74 11.09
N GLN A 76 -10.21 -3.57 10.95
CA GLN A 76 -10.81 -2.30 10.60
C GLN A 76 -10.28 -1.15 11.49
N TYR A 77 -9.92 -0.04 10.85
CA TYR A 77 -9.36 1.16 11.48
C TYR A 77 -8.00 0.99 12.15
N LYS A 78 -7.30 -0.14 11.94
CA LYS A 78 -6.03 -0.44 12.64
C LYS A 78 -4.96 -1.04 11.75
N LEU A 79 -5.30 -2.04 10.95
CA LEU A 79 -4.32 -2.80 10.17
C LEU A 79 -4.93 -3.26 8.86
N LEU A 80 -4.24 -3.01 7.76
CA LEU A 80 -4.51 -3.65 6.48
C LEU A 80 -3.18 -4.12 5.89
N ARG A 81 -3.10 -5.38 5.47
CA ARG A 81 -1.95 -5.93 4.75
C ARG A 81 -2.43 -6.72 3.55
N PHE A 82 -1.73 -6.55 2.43
CA PHE A 82 -1.93 -7.37 1.24
C PHE A 82 -0.62 -7.58 0.49
N THR A 83 -0.51 -8.74 -0.16
CA THR A 83 0.63 -9.07 -1.03
C THR A 83 0.58 -8.27 -2.34
N VAL A 84 1.72 -8.14 -3.01
CA VAL A 84 1.87 -7.33 -4.22
C VAL A 84 2.78 -8.08 -5.19
N PHE A 85 2.22 -8.57 -6.29
CA PHE A 85 2.94 -9.29 -7.34
C PHE A 85 2.69 -8.66 -8.70
N ASP A 86 3.74 -8.14 -9.34
CA ASP A 86 3.65 -7.69 -10.73
C ASP A 86 3.51 -8.92 -11.65
N VAL A 87 2.41 -9.00 -12.40
CA VAL A 87 2.12 -10.16 -13.27
C VAL A 87 3.10 -10.28 -14.44
N ARG A 88 3.84 -9.21 -14.74
CA ARG A 88 4.86 -9.16 -15.80
C ARG A 88 6.23 -9.60 -15.27
N SER A 89 6.41 -9.65 -13.96
CA SER A 89 7.64 -10.12 -13.34
C SER A 89 7.71 -11.64 -13.36
N PRO A 90 8.81 -12.24 -13.85
CA PRO A 90 9.04 -13.68 -13.71
C PRO A 90 9.46 -14.06 -12.27
N GLU A 91 9.86 -13.09 -11.45
CA GLU A 91 10.27 -13.30 -10.06
C GLU A 91 9.06 -13.18 -9.13
N ARG A 92 8.75 -14.27 -8.41
CA ARG A 92 7.69 -14.34 -7.40
C ARG A 92 8.25 -14.93 -6.11
N PRO A 93 8.77 -14.11 -5.19
CA PRO A 93 9.33 -14.61 -3.94
C PRO A 93 8.24 -15.26 -3.06
N PRO A 94 8.61 -16.17 -2.14
CA PRO A 94 7.68 -16.75 -1.19
C PRO A 94 7.05 -15.70 -0.28
N VAL A 95 5.73 -15.80 -0.07
CA VAL A 95 5.00 -14.94 0.88
C VAL A 95 5.41 -15.27 2.30
N THR A 96 5.73 -14.24 3.08
CA THR A 96 5.93 -14.31 4.53
C THR A 96 4.82 -13.54 5.25
N GLU A 97 4.72 -13.66 6.58
CA GLU A 97 3.68 -12.96 7.36
C GLU A 97 3.76 -11.41 7.24
N GLU A 98 4.95 -10.88 6.94
CA GLU A 98 5.21 -9.44 6.82
C GLU A 98 5.33 -8.98 5.36
N ASP A 99 5.10 -9.89 4.41
CA ASP A 99 5.24 -9.60 2.99
C ASP A 99 4.09 -8.72 2.45
N GLY A 100 4.42 -7.89 1.46
CA GLY A 100 3.52 -6.97 0.79
C GLY A 100 3.50 -5.56 1.36
N ILE A 101 2.37 -4.87 1.19
CA ILE A 101 2.13 -3.52 1.73
C ILE A 101 1.30 -3.65 3.00
N THR A 102 1.77 -3.00 4.07
CA THR A 102 1.06 -2.90 5.35
C THR A 102 0.75 -1.45 5.68
N PHE A 103 -0.54 -1.16 5.90
CA PHE A 103 -1.03 0.07 6.53
C PHE A 103 -1.32 -0.21 8.00
N LYS A 104 -0.75 0.60 8.89
CA LYS A 104 -1.03 0.57 10.34
C LYS A 104 -1.50 1.94 10.80
N LEU A 105 -2.63 1.95 11.51
CA LEU A 105 -3.19 3.14 12.13
C LEU A 105 -3.05 3.03 13.65
N SER A 106 -2.40 4.02 14.26
CA SER A 106 -2.30 4.15 15.72
C SER A 106 -2.49 5.59 16.16
N GLU A 107 -3.26 5.83 17.21
CA GLU A 107 -3.43 7.19 17.74
C GLU A 107 -2.23 7.56 18.62
N GLU A 108 -1.66 8.73 18.39
CA GLU A 108 -0.52 9.26 19.15
C GLU A 108 -0.74 10.77 19.37
N ASN A 109 -0.71 11.22 20.63
CA ASN A 109 -0.90 12.62 21.02
C ASN A 109 -2.19 13.28 20.45
N GLY A 110 -3.27 12.52 20.34
CA GLY A 110 -4.55 12.99 19.81
C GLY A 110 -4.61 13.14 18.29
N LYS A 111 -3.58 12.68 17.57
CA LYS A 111 -3.54 12.61 16.11
C LYS A 111 -3.46 11.16 15.63
N MET A 112 -3.89 10.94 14.39
CA MET A 112 -3.80 9.63 13.76
C MET A 112 -2.43 9.48 13.09
N LYS A 113 -1.68 8.45 13.47
CA LYS A 113 -0.44 8.06 12.81
C LYS A 113 -0.71 6.96 11.80
N LEU A 114 -0.37 7.21 10.53
CA LEU A 114 -0.35 6.20 9.49
C LEU A 114 1.08 5.72 9.26
N HIS A 115 1.34 4.46 9.60
CA HIS A 115 2.62 3.77 9.36
C HIS A 115 2.48 2.82 8.17
N ILE A 116 3.41 2.96 7.22
CA ILE A 116 3.54 2.11 6.04
C ILE A 116 4.78 1.25 6.17
N LEU A 117 4.59 -0.05 5.96
CA LEU A 117 5.67 -1.00 5.78
C LEU A 117 5.48 -1.72 4.43
N GLN A 118 6.49 -1.69 3.56
CA GLN A 118 6.48 -2.45 2.31
C GLN A 118 7.76 -3.25 2.14
N GLY A 119 7.64 -4.54 1.84
CA GLY A 119 8.77 -5.46 1.69
C GLY A 119 8.30 -6.91 1.86
N ASP A 120 9.16 -7.90 2.07
CA ASP A 120 10.62 -7.82 2.26
C ASP A 120 11.36 -7.88 0.92
N PHE A 121 11.94 -6.76 0.49
CA PHE A 121 12.67 -6.67 -0.77
C PHE A 121 13.98 -7.48 -0.77
N SER A 122 14.49 -7.94 0.39
CA SER A 122 15.70 -8.77 0.47
C SER A 122 15.51 -10.17 -0.12
N ALA A 123 14.26 -10.54 -0.40
CA ALA A 123 13.90 -11.76 -1.13
C ALA A 123 14.10 -11.64 -2.65
N MET A 124 14.26 -10.43 -3.18
CA MET A 124 14.38 -10.14 -4.61
C MET A 124 15.84 -9.91 -5.03
N THR A 125 16.16 -10.24 -6.28
CA THR A 125 17.51 -10.08 -6.85
C THR A 125 17.98 -8.62 -6.85
N ASP A 126 17.12 -7.68 -7.28
CA ASP A 126 17.38 -6.23 -7.32
C ASP A 126 16.65 -5.48 -6.18
N GLY A 127 16.54 -6.11 -5.02
CA GLY A 127 15.72 -5.64 -3.90
C GLY A 127 15.95 -4.18 -3.48
N GLU A 128 17.21 -3.73 -3.39
CA GLU A 128 17.54 -2.35 -2.99
C GLU A 128 16.96 -1.32 -3.96
N LYS A 129 17.08 -1.57 -5.27
CA LYS A 129 16.52 -0.71 -6.30
C LYS A 129 15.00 -0.61 -6.20
N TYR A 130 14.32 -1.75 -5.99
CA TYR A 130 12.86 -1.76 -5.84
C TYR A 130 12.40 -1.11 -4.54
N ARG A 131 13.14 -1.29 -3.45
CA ARG A 131 12.89 -0.63 -2.18
C ARG A 131 12.98 0.88 -2.35
N ASP A 132 14.07 1.38 -2.91
CA ASP A 132 14.32 2.82 -3.03
C ASP A 132 13.31 3.47 -3.98
N ALA A 133 13.00 2.86 -5.12
CA ALA A 133 11.94 3.32 -6.01
C ALA A 133 10.55 3.33 -5.33
N SER A 134 10.25 2.32 -4.51
CA SER A 134 9.00 2.28 -3.74
C SER A 134 8.97 3.37 -2.67
N ALA A 135 10.10 3.63 -2.00
CA ALA A 135 10.22 4.71 -1.02
C ALA A 135 9.93 6.08 -1.66
N ASP A 136 10.50 6.37 -2.83
CA ASP A 136 10.26 7.63 -3.54
C ASP A 136 8.77 7.84 -3.92
N ILE A 137 8.06 6.75 -4.24
CA ILE A 137 6.62 6.81 -4.50
C ILE A 137 5.85 7.10 -3.22
N TRP A 138 6.18 6.43 -2.11
CA TRP A 138 5.51 6.66 -0.83
C TRP A 138 5.69 8.08 -0.29
N ASP A 139 6.80 8.75 -0.62
CA ASP A 139 7.00 10.17 -0.30
C ASP A 139 6.01 11.10 -1.00
N LYS A 140 5.36 10.65 -2.09
CA LYS A 140 4.28 11.36 -2.78
C LYS A 140 2.90 10.91 -2.31
N VAL A 141 2.72 9.61 -2.09
CA VAL A 141 1.44 9.01 -1.67
C VAL A 141 1.02 9.49 -0.28
N LEU A 142 1.94 9.47 0.70
CA LEU A 142 1.59 9.79 2.09
C LEU A 142 1.04 11.22 2.27
N PRO A 143 1.66 12.27 1.70
CA PRO A 143 1.07 13.61 1.72
C PRO A 143 -0.33 13.67 1.09
N LYS A 144 -0.56 12.94 -0.01
CA LYS A 144 -1.86 12.91 -0.68
C LYS A 144 -2.94 12.25 0.18
N VAL A 145 -2.62 11.11 0.80
CA VAL A 145 -3.53 10.42 1.74
C VAL A 145 -3.87 11.33 2.92
N LYS A 146 -2.88 12.02 3.48
CA LYS A 146 -3.08 13.01 4.55
C LYS A 146 -4.04 14.11 4.13
N GLU A 147 -3.76 14.78 3.00
CA GLU A 147 -4.59 15.87 2.48
C GLU A 147 -6.05 15.43 2.31
N MET A 148 -6.27 14.26 1.69
CA MET A 148 -7.61 13.74 1.45
C MET A 148 -8.35 13.43 2.76
N ALA A 149 -7.68 12.79 3.71
CA ALA A 149 -8.30 12.38 4.98
C ALA A 149 -8.67 13.57 5.87
N GLU A 150 -7.90 14.66 5.81
CA GLU A 150 -8.15 15.91 6.55
C GLU A 150 -9.26 16.76 5.94
N GLN A 151 -9.63 16.51 4.67
CA GLN A 151 -10.67 17.24 3.93
C GLN A 151 -12.00 16.49 3.80
N LEU A 152 -12.00 15.18 4.02
CA LEU A 152 -13.19 14.35 4.23
C LEU A 152 -13.97 14.82 5.47
#